data_AF-A0A3D5FL08-F1
#
_entry.id   AF-A0A3D5FL08-F1
#
_cell.length_a   1.000
_cell.length_b   1.000
_cell.length_c   1.000
_cell.angle_alpha   90.00
_cell.angle_beta   90.00
_cell.angle_gamma   90.00
#
_symmetry.space_group_name_H-M   'P 1'
#
loop_
_entity.id
_entity.type
_entity.pdbx_description
1 polymer ?
#
loop_
_entity_poly.entity_id
_entity_poly.type
_entity_poly.pdbx_seq_one_letter_code
_entity_poly.pdbx_strand_id
1 'polypeptide(L)'
;MVVKAFQHHSLGRGASDPVTTDRVPTLGGFVSIPAGWIVMGSTAGQADEQPLHRVWVDAFEIATCAVTREAYNVFLTSTGHPHPRDWG
;
A
#
# COMPACT_ATOMS: atom_id res chain seq x y z
N MET A 1 -16.55 13.49 -5.54
CA MET A 1 -15.17 13.29 -6.02
C MET A 1 -15.15 11.94 -6.73
N VAL A 2 -15.10 11.93 -8.06
CA VAL A 2 -15.12 10.68 -8.84
C VAL A 2 -13.68 10.19 -8.93
N VAL A 3 -13.36 9.11 -8.21
CA VAL A 3 -12.16 8.31 -8.50
C VAL A 3 -12.58 7.22 -9.47
N LYS A 4 -12.07 7.33 -10.70
CA LYS A 4 -12.26 6.34 -11.76
C LYS A 4 -11.71 5.00 -11.30
N ALA A 5 -12.51 3.95 -11.50
CA ALA A 5 -12.07 2.57 -11.39
C ALA A 5 -10.80 2.38 -12.24
N PHE A 6 -9.73 1.89 -11.62
CA PHE A 6 -8.54 1.46 -12.32
C PHE A 6 -8.91 0.16 -13.05
N GLN A 7 -9.06 0.23 -14.38
CA GLN A 7 -9.23 -0.96 -15.21
C GLN A 7 -7.91 -1.73 -15.22
N HIS A 8 -7.95 -2.97 -14.73
CA HIS A 8 -6.92 -3.95 -15.05
C HIS A 8 -6.91 -4.15 -16.57
N HIS A 9 -5.79 -3.82 -17.22
CA HIS A 9 -5.52 -4.33 -18.55
C HIS A 9 -5.36 -5.85 -18.45
N SER A 10 -6.42 -6.57 -18.77
CA SER A 10 -6.40 -8.03 -18.94
C SER A 10 -5.65 -8.36 -20.22
N LEU A 11 -4.52 -9.05 -20.09
CA LEU A 11 -4.00 -9.91 -21.15
C LEU A 11 -4.55 -11.32 -20.88
N GLY A 12 -5.29 -11.84 -21.85
CA GLY A 12 -6.13 -13.02 -21.69
C GLY A 12 -5.39 -14.37 -21.78
N ARG A 13 -6.00 -15.34 -21.07
CA ARG A 13 -6.23 -16.76 -21.36
C ARG A 13 -5.03 -17.73 -21.47
N GLY A 14 -5.04 -18.72 -20.57
CA GLY A 14 -4.41 -20.03 -20.77
C GLY A 14 -4.42 -20.85 -19.47
N ALA A 15 -5.15 -21.96 -19.45
CA ALA A 15 -5.14 -22.94 -18.37
C ALA A 15 -4.08 -24.02 -18.66
N SER A 16 -3.16 -24.25 -17.71
CA SER A 16 -2.43 -25.52 -17.51
C SER A 16 -1.63 -25.46 -16.20
N ASP A 17 -1.92 -26.38 -15.28
CA ASP A 17 -1.19 -26.66 -14.02
C ASP A 17 0.25 -27.16 -14.28
N PRO A 18 1.04 -27.54 -13.25
CA PRO A 18 1.34 -26.89 -11.98
C PRO A 18 2.86 -26.61 -11.89
N VAL A 19 3.29 -25.42 -11.46
CA VAL A 19 4.69 -25.27 -11.07
C VAL A 19 4.79 -24.38 -9.86
N THR A 20 5.35 -24.98 -8.81
CA THR A 20 6.00 -24.35 -7.67
C THR A 20 6.43 -22.95 -8.03
N THR A 21 5.62 -21.96 -7.64
CA THR A 21 6.05 -20.58 -7.63
C THR A 21 7.15 -20.54 -6.58
N ASP A 22 8.38 -20.63 -7.09
CA ASP A 22 9.60 -20.36 -6.38
C ASP A 22 9.35 -19.16 -5.47
N ARG A 23 9.33 -19.43 -4.16
CA ARG A 23 9.17 -18.41 -3.14
C ARG A 23 10.45 -17.61 -3.11
N VAL A 24 10.59 -16.70 -4.07
CA VAL A 24 11.30 -15.46 -3.83
C VAL A 24 10.70 -14.88 -2.56
N PRO A 25 11.49 -14.54 -1.52
CA PRO A 25 10.95 -13.95 -0.31
C PRO A 25 10.33 -12.61 -0.71
N THR A 26 9.02 -12.56 -0.93
CA THR A 26 8.30 -11.29 -1.10
C THR A 26 8.38 -10.59 0.25
N LEU A 27 9.35 -9.69 0.41
CA LEU A 27 9.37 -8.77 1.54
C LEU A 27 8.03 -8.02 1.55
N GLY A 28 7.15 -8.39 2.48
CA GLY A 28 5.89 -7.69 2.80
C GLY A 28 4.89 -7.62 1.65
N GLY A 29 3.95 -8.57 1.60
CA GLY A 29 2.81 -8.48 0.68
C GLY A 29 1.88 -7.29 1.00
N PHE A 30 0.88 -7.09 0.15
CA PHE A 30 -0.25 -6.21 0.45
C PHE A 30 -1.37 -7.01 1.09
N VAL A 31 -2.11 -6.39 1.99
CA VAL A 31 -3.36 -6.94 2.54
C VAL A 31 -4.53 -6.06 2.09
N SER A 32 -5.61 -6.69 1.65
CA SER A 32 -6.82 -5.99 1.27
C SER A 32 -7.64 -5.57 2.50
N ILE A 33 -8.05 -4.30 2.52
CA ILE A 33 -8.94 -3.71 3.51
C ILE A 33 -10.30 -3.48 2.84
N PRO A 34 -11.39 -4.05 3.38
CA PRO A 34 -12.71 -3.88 2.78
C PRO A 34 -13.23 -2.45 2.96
N ALA A 35 -14.12 -2.03 2.06
CA ALA A 35 -14.83 -0.77 2.18
C ALA A 35 -15.70 -0.76 3.46
N GLY A 36 -15.81 0.40 4.11
CA GLY A 36 -16.66 0.53 5.27
C GLY A 36 -16.53 1.84 6.03
N TRP A 37 -17.39 1.97 7.02
CA TRP A 37 -17.30 3.05 8.01
C TRP A 37 -16.29 2.67 9.09
N ILE A 38 -15.33 3.55 9.33
CA ILE A 38 -14.41 3.49 10.48
C ILE A 38 -14.60 4.70 11.38
N VAL A 39 -14.16 4.59 12.63
CA VAL A 39 -14.06 5.71 13.55
C VAL A 39 -12.59 6.12 13.62
N MET A 40 -12.31 7.39 13.35
CA MET A 40 -10.96 7.97 13.32
C MET A 40 -10.88 9.17 14.29
N GLY A 41 -9.68 9.42 14.81
CA GLY A 41 -9.42 10.44 15.82
C GLY A 41 -9.51 9.90 17.24
N SER A 42 -9.34 10.77 18.23
CA SER A 42 -9.34 10.44 19.66
C SER A 42 -10.19 11.45 20.45
N THR A 43 -10.64 11.07 21.64
CA THR A 43 -11.22 12.00 22.63
C THR A 43 -10.24 12.33 23.76
N ALA A 44 -9.11 11.63 23.84
CA ALA A 44 -8.07 11.78 24.86
C ALA A 44 -6.69 12.10 24.27
N GLY A 45 -6.62 12.30 22.95
CA GLY A 45 -5.39 12.63 22.21
C GLY A 45 -5.04 14.12 22.25
N GLN A 46 -3.93 14.47 21.60
CA GLN A 46 -3.54 15.87 21.40
C GLN A 46 -4.59 16.63 20.57
N ALA A 47 -4.53 17.95 20.57
CA ALA A 47 -5.55 18.78 19.92
C ALA A 47 -5.73 18.49 18.41
N ASP A 48 -4.65 18.07 17.73
CA ASP A 48 -4.63 17.67 16.33
C ASP A 48 -5.07 16.22 16.08
N GLU A 49 -5.23 15.41 17.13
CA GLU A 49 -5.80 14.06 17.06
C GLU A 49 -7.32 14.03 17.29
N GLN A 50 -7.91 15.15 17.73
CA GLN A 50 -9.34 15.30 17.99
C GLN A 50 -10.06 15.98 16.81
N PRO A 51 -11.38 15.76 16.61
CA PRO A 51 -12.28 14.91 17.40
C PRO A 51 -12.36 13.48 16.87
N LEU A 52 -12.93 12.59 17.68
CA LEU A 52 -13.43 11.30 17.23
C LEU A 52 -14.60 11.49 16.23
N HIS A 53 -14.49 10.96 15.00
CA HIS A 53 -15.53 11.10 13.97
C HIS A 53 -15.57 9.89 13.01
N ARG A 54 -16.68 9.73 12.29
CA ARG A 54 -16.88 8.63 11.33
C ARG A 54 -16.37 8.99 9.94
N VAL A 55 -15.65 8.07 9.31
CA VAL A 55 -15.10 8.20 7.95
C VAL A 55 -15.51 6.98 7.13
N TRP A 56 -15.97 7.19 5.90
CA TRP A 56 -16.14 6.11 4.93
C TRP A 56 -14.85 5.95 4.13
N VAL A 57 -14.37 4.72 4.00
CA VAL A 57 -13.26 4.39 3.11
C VAL A 57 -13.74 3.34 2.10
N ASP A 58 -13.32 3.50 0.85
CA ASP A 58 -13.51 2.46 -0.16
C ASP A 58 -12.54 1.30 0.09
N ALA A 59 -12.73 0.16 -0.59
CA ALA A 59 -11.82 -0.96 -0.47
C ALA A 59 -10.46 -0.59 -1.09
N PHE A 60 -9.37 -0.91 -0.40
CA PHE A 60 -8.01 -0.65 -0.85
C PHE A 60 -7.05 -1.72 -0.31
N GLU A 61 -5.80 -1.69 -0.72
CA GLU A 61 -4.76 -2.55 -0.17
C GLU A 61 -3.66 -1.72 0.49
N ILE A 62 -3.05 -2.27 1.54
CA ILE A 62 -1.92 -1.64 2.22
C ILE A 62 -0.80 -2.66 2.40
N ALA A 63 0.45 -2.22 2.22
CA ALA A 63 1.61 -3.06 2.46
C ALA A 63 1.65 -3.48 3.94
N THR A 64 1.93 -4.76 4.21
CA THR A 64 2.02 -5.28 5.59
C THR A 64 3.28 -4.81 6.31
N CYS A 65 4.27 -4.31 5.56
CA CYS A 65 5.53 -3.82 6.09
C CYS A 65 5.85 -2.45 5.47
N ALA A 66 6.52 -1.60 6.24
CA ALA A 66 7.04 -0.33 5.73
C ALA A 66 8.13 -0.57 4.68
N VAL A 67 8.30 0.39 3.76
CA VAL A 67 9.38 0.37 2.77
C VAL A 67 10.73 0.50 3.49
N THR A 68 11.63 -0.45 3.26
CA THR A 68 12.97 -0.41 3.85
C THR A 68 13.89 0.52 3.05
N ARG A 69 15.02 0.93 3.67
CA ARG A 69 16.02 1.75 2.97
C ARG A 69 16.61 1.00 1.77
N GLU A 70 16.80 -0.30 1.88
CA GLU A 70 17.29 -1.15 0.79
C GLU A 70 16.31 -1.15 -0.39
N ALA A 71 15.01 -1.32 -0.12
CA ALA A 71 13.98 -1.26 -1.15
C ALA A 71 13.90 0.14 -1.79
N TYR A 72 14.03 1.20 -1.00
CA TYR A 72 14.05 2.56 -1.53
C TYR A 72 15.31 2.87 -2.35
N ASN A 73 16.47 2.30 -1.99
CA ASN A 73 17.71 2.45 -2.77
C ASN A 73 17.60 1.84 -4.17
N VAL A 74 16.81 0.78 -4.34
CA VAL A 74 16.49 0.25 -5.67
C VAL A 74 15.73 1.29 -6.49
N PHE A 75 14.72 1.96 -5.90
CA PHE A 75 14.00 3.05 -6.54
C PHE A 75 14.92 4.23 -6.93
N LEU A 76 15.81 4.66 -6.02
CA LEU A 76 16.77 5.74 -6.31
C LEU A 76 17.67 5.38 -7.48
N THR A 77 18.21 4.16 -7.49
CA THR A 77 19.09 3.67 -8.56
C THR A 77 18.35 3.57 -9.89
N SER A 78 17.09 3.11 -9.89
CA SER A 78 16.31 2.94 -11.12
C SER A 78 15.79 4.24 -11.71
N THR A 79 15.58 5.27 -10.89
CA THR A 79 14.97 6.54 -11.32
C THR A 79 15.94 7.71 -11.39
N GLY A 80 17.12 7.59 -10.77
CA GLY A 80 18.07 8.69 -10.61
C GLY A 80 17.60 9.78 -9.65
N HIS A 81 16.59 9.51 -8.82
CA HIS A 81 16.16 10.46 -7.80
C HIS A 81 17.30 10.74 -6.79
N PRO A 82 17.42 11.98 -6.28
CA PRO A 82 18.40 12.30 -5.26
C PRO A 82 18.05 11.61 -3.95
N HIS A 83 19.07 11.24 -3.20
CA HIS A 83 18.90 10.68 -1.86
C HIS A 83 18.21 11.69 -0.93
N PRO A 84 17.33 11.25 0.00
CA PRO A 84 16.75 12.12 1.00
C PRO A 84 17.84 12.81 1.84
N ARG A 85 17.64 14.09 2.14
CA ARG A 85 18.65 14.93 2.80
C ARG A 85 19.02 14.45 4.20
N ASP A 86 18.06 13.89 4.93
CA ASP A 86 18.17 13.55 6.36
C ASP A 86 18.48 12.05 6.59
N TRP A 87 18.95 11.35 5.56
CA TRP A 87 19.33 9.93 5.63
C TRP A 87 20.85 9.72 5.80
N GLY A 88 21.61 10.80 6.02
CA GLY A 88 23.04 10.80 6.30
C GLY A 88 23.36 10.67 7.78
#